data_AF-A0A397V661-F1
#
_entry.id   AF-A0A397V661-F1
#
_cell.length_a   1.000
_cell.length_b   1.000
_cell.length_c   1.000
_cell.angle_alpha   90.00
_cell.angle_beta   90.00
_cell.angle_gamma   90.00
#
_symmetry.space_group_name_H-M   'P 1'
#
loop_
_entity.id
_entity.type
_entity.pdbx_description
1 polymer ?
#
loop_
_entity_poly.entity_id
_entity_poly.type
_entity_poly.pdbx_seq_one_letter_code
_entity_poly.pdbx_strand_id
1 'polypeptide(L)'
;MQKAVQLRRQDVLEKLQNLLTEILEEELVNSPANNDNEEMYNNSLDDNEEYEETNSIADIPLQNPKKRKAKGRPKSSKWIKRSEELKPAKRQNQCGNCGEYEHYRPKCSKKSN
;
A
#
# COMPACT_ATOMS: atom_id res chain seq x y z
N MET A 1 -22.78 7.85 -2.67
CA MET A 1 -21.44 7.40 -2.23
C MET A 1 -20.41 8.53 -2.11
N GLN A 2 -20.49 9.62 -2.89
CA GLN A 2 -19.50 10.72 -2.86
C GLN A 2 -19.39 11.45 -1.50
N LYS A 3 -20.51 11.69 -0.80
CA LYS A 3 -20.53 12.38 0.51
C LYS A 3 -19.75 11.64 1.62
N ALA A 4 -19.81 10.30 1.63
CA ALA A 4 -19.10 9.48 2.63
C ALA A 4 -17.57 9.48 2.41
N VAL A 5 -17.13 9.64 1.17
CA VAL A 5 -15.70 9.76 0.84
C VAL A 5 -15.18 11.15 1.21
N GLN A 6 -15.99 12.18 1.04
CA GLN A 6 -15.64 13.57 1.39
C GLN A 6 -15.49 13.78 2.90
N LEU A 7 -16.40 13.21 3.71
CA LEU A 7 -16.30 13.23 5.17
C LEU A 7 -15.05 12.51 5.69
N ARG A 8 -14.68 11.37 5.08
CA ARG A 8 -13.43 10.66 5.42
C ARG A 8 -12.18 11.47 5.10
N ARG A 9 -12.21 12.29 4.05
CA ARG A 9 -11.07 13.17 3.71
C ARG A 9 -10.92 14.30 4.73
N GLN A 10 -12.03 14.88 5.19
CA GLN A 10 -12.02 15.93 6.21
C GLN A 10 -11.47 15.42 7.55
N ASP A 11 -11.93 14.24 8.01
CA ASP A 11 -11.44 13.62 9.25
C ASP A 11 -9.94 13.27 9.19
N VAL A 12 -9.43 12.85 8.04
CA VAL A 12 -7.99 12.60 7.85
C VAL A 12 -7.18 13.90 7.87
N LEU A 13 -7.68 14.97 7.26
CA LEU A 13 -7.00 16.27 7.25
C LEU A 13 -6.93 16.89 8.65
N GLU A 14 -8.01 16.80 9.42
CA GLU A 14 -8.08 17.28 10.80
C GLU A 14 -7.08 16.53 11.70
N LYS A 15 -7.00 15.20 11.57
CA LYS A 15 -6.02 14.38 12.30
C LYS A 15 -4.57 14.72 11.95
N LEU A 16 -4.29 14.96 10.67
CA LEU A 16 -2.95 15.36 10.23
C LEU A 16 -2.58 16.76 10.76
N GLN A 17 -3.51 17.71 10.76
CA GLN A 17 -3.29 19.04 11.35
C GLN A 17 -2.98 18.95 12.84
N ASN A 18 -3.75 18.17 13.59
CA ASN A 18 -3.53 18.01 15.03
C ASN A 18 -2.15 17.40 15.33
N LEU A 19 -1.73 16.38 14.58
CA LEU A 19 -0.40 15.77 14.72
C LEU A 19 0.74 16.74 14.41
N LEU A 20 0.59 17.58 13.38
CA LEU A 20 1.61 18.57 13.03
C LEU A 20 1.74 19.64 14.12
N THR A 21 0.61 20.08 14.69
CA THR A 21 0.61 21.04 15.81
C THR A 21 1.27 20.44 17.05
N GLU A 22 0.96 19.19 17.40
CA GLU A 22 1.56 18.48 18.55
C GLU A 22 3.09 18.40 18.42
N ILE A 23 3.60 18.04 17.24
CA ILE A 23 5.05 17.97 16.97
C ILE A 23 5.72 19.34 17.11
N LEU A 24 5.10 20.40 16.58
CA LEU A 24 5.64 21.76 16.66
C LEU A 24 5.65 22.30 18.09
N GLU A 25 4.60 22.01 18.87
CA GLU A 25 4.53 22.39 20.29
C GLU A 25 5.58 21.65 21.12
N GLU A 26 5.79 20.35 20.88
CA GLU A 26 6.84 19.57 21.54
C GLU A 26 8.25 20.04 21.18
N GLU A 27 8.49 20.47 19.94
CA GLU A 27 9.77 21.02 19.49
C GLU A 27 10.05 22.40 20.11
N LEU A 28 9.02 23.24 20.25
CA LEU A 28 9.10 24.56 20.90
C LEU A 28 9.39 24.48 22.41
N VAL A 29 8.86 23.45 23.09
CA VAL A 29 9.09 23.26 24.54
C VAL A 29 10.51 22.73 24.83
N ASN A 30 11.15 22.08 23.85
CA ASN A 30 12.49 21.48 24.02
C ASN A 30 13.64 22.31 23.43
N SER A 31 13.35 23.47 22.82
CA SER A 31 14.39 24.34 22.26
C SER A 31 14.85 25.38 23.28
N PRO A 32 16.13 25.39 23.71
CA PRO A 32 16.66 26.48 24.51
C PRO A 32 16.64 27.76 23.67
N ALA A 33 15.91 28.78 24.15
CA ALA A 33 15.80 30.08 23.52
C ALA A 33 17.18 30.64 23.16
N ASN A 34 17.52 30.60 21.86
CA ASN A 34 18.58 31.43 21.32
C ASN A 34 17.90 32.52 20.51
N ASN A 35 17.87 33.67 21.16
CA ASN A 35 17.40 34.96 20.68
C ASN A 35 18.26 35.39 19.50
N ASP A 36 17.64 35.69 18.36
CA ASP A 36 18.06 36.79 17.50
C ASP A 36 16.81 37.33 16.82
N ASN A 37 16.29 38.40 17.43
CA ASN A 37 15.54 39.42 16.71
C ASN A 37 16.40 39.90 15.52
N GLU A 38 15.79 40.26 14.39
CA GLU A 38 16.04 41.50 13.62
C GLU A 38 14.87 41.63 12.63
N GLU A 39 14.03 42.62 12.88
CA GLU A 39 12.89 43.02 12.04
C GLU A 39 13.38 43.57 10.69
N MET A 40 12.66 43.34 9.59
CA MET A 40 12.18 44.43 8.72
C MET A 40 11.22 43.91 7.63
N TYR A 41 9.94 44.28 7.73
CA TYR A 41 9.04 44.25 6.58
C TYR A 41 9.46 45.35 5.61
N ASN A 42 9.84 44.99 4.38
CA ASN A 42 9.89 45.93 3.25
C ASN A 42 9.16 45.28 2.06
N ASN A 43 7.88 45.62 1.90
CA ASN A 43 7.19 45.49 0.63
C ASN A 43 7.55 46.71 -0.23
N SER A 44 8.37 46.52 -1.25
CA SER A 44 8.48 47.45 -2.38
C SER A 44 8.43 46.64 -3.67
N LEU A 45 7.34 46.82 -4.41
CA LEU A 45 7.12 46.30 -5.75
C LEU A 45 8.01 47.07 -6.74
N ASP A 46 8.89 46.36 -7.46
CA ASP A 46 9.44 46.71 -8.78
C ASP A 46 10.42 45.58 -9.18
N ASP A 47 10.54 45.05 -10.39
CA ASP A 47 9.72 44.87 -11.56
C ASP A 47 10.41 43.68 -12.27
N ASN A 48 9.63 42.68 -12.64
CA ASN A 48 9.90 41.67 -13.69
C ASN A 48 11.36 41.20 -13.88
N GLU A 49 11.80 40.06 -13.30
CA GLU A 49 12.64 39.06 -14.00
C GLU A 49 12.43 37.64 -13.42
N GLU A 50 12.02 36.74 -14.32
CA GLU A 50 12.20 35.28 -14.37
C GLU A 50 11.81 34.40 -13.15
N TYR A 51 10.81 33.55 -13.42
CA TYR A 51 10.35 32.44 -12.59
C TYR A 51 11.49 31.45 -12.30
N GLU A 52 12.12 31.57 -11.13
CA GLU A 52 12.91 30.49 -10.54
C GLU A 52 12.08 29.85 -9.42
N GLU A 53 11.30 28.86 -9.83
CA GLU A 53 10.66 27.89 -8.96
C GLU A 53 11.76 27.16 -8.18
N THR A 54 12.14 27.67 -7.00
CA THR A 54 12.93 26.91 -6.02
C THR A 54 12.06 25.84 -5.37
N ASN A 55 11.44 24.98 -6.18
CA ASN A 55 10.99 23.66 -5.77
C ASN A 55 12.14 22.69 -6.04
N SER A 56 13.29 22.93 -5.42
CA SER A 56 14.31 21.91 -5.27
C SER A 56 13.80 20.92 -4.23
N ILE A 57 12.73 20.18 -4.58
CA ILE A 57 12.48 18.85 -4.03
C ILE A 57 13.81 18.16 -4.20
N ALA A 58 14.54 17.99 -3.08
CA ALA A 58 15.80 17.29 -3.09
C ALA A 58 15.58 16.00 -3.89
N ASP A 59 16.39 15.76 -4.92
CA ASP A 59 16.31 14.57 -5.75
C ASP A 59 16.55 13.36 -4.85
N ILE A 60 15.48 12.80 -4.27
CA ILE A 60 15.57 11.60 -3.45
C ILE A 60 15.80 10.47 -4.45
N PRO A 61 17.01 9.85 -4.47
CA PRO A 61 17.29 8.82 -5.45
C PRO A 61 16.39 7.62 -5.17
N LEU A 62 15.61 7.24 -6.18
CA LEU A 62 14.79 6.04 -6.11
C LEU A 62 15.70 4.83 -5.87
N GLN A 63 15.46 4.08 -4.79
CA GLN A 63 16.22 2.86 -4.47
C GLN A 63 15.74 1.67 -5.32
N ASN A 64 15.76 1.83 -6.63
CA ASN A 64 15.41 0.77 -7.56
C ASN A 64 16.51 -0.32 -7.51
N PRO A 65 16.13 -1.61 -7.39
CA PRO A 65 17.10 -2.68 -7.37
C PRO A 65 17.93 -2.72 -8.67
N LYS A 66 19.25 -2.64 -8.56
CA LYS A 66 20.18 -2.71 -9.72
C LYS A 66 20.15 -4.05 -10.47
N LYS A 67 19.57 -5.10 -9.88
CA LYS A 67 19.54 -6.46 -10.43
C LYS A 67 18.15 -7.06 -10.33
N ARG A 68 17.71 -7.74 -11.38
CA ARG A 68 16.50 -8.57 -11.34
C ARG A 68 16.70 -9.67 -10.31
N LYS A 69 15.72 -9.85 -9.42
CA LYS A 69 15.72 -10.96 -8.46
C LYS A 69 15.57 -12.28 -9.22
N ALA A 70 16.17 -13.34 -8.69
CA ALA A 70 15.93 -14.69 -9.20
C ALA A 70 14.44 -15.02 -9.14
N LYS A 71 13.97 -15.87 -10.06
CA LYS A 71 12.59 -16.34 -10.06
C LYS A 71 12.31 -17.11 -8.76
N GLY A 72 11.10 -16.96 -8.23
CA GLY A 72 10.67 -17.63 -7.01
C GLY A 72 10.87 -16.80 -5.75
N ARG A 73 10.50 -17.39 -4.61
CA ARG A 73 10.48 -16.73 -3.30
C ARG A 73 11.59 -17.30 -2.41
N PRO A 74 12.18 -16.51 -1.47
CA PRO A 74 13.16 -17.03 -0.52
C PRO A 74 12.71 -18.30 0.19
N LYS A 75 13.64 -19.24 0.42
CA LYS A 75 13.34 -20.60 0.91
C LYS A 75 12.63 -20.63 2.27
N SER A 76 12.86 -19.64 3.13
CA SER A 76 12.30 -19.55 4.49
C SER A 76 10.95 -18.85 4.58
N SER A 77 10.40 -18.43 3.44
CA SER A 77 9.24 -17.55 3.42
C SER A 77 7.93 -18.36 3.43
N LYS A 78 6.97 -18.02 4.29
CA LYS A 78 5.66 -18.72 4.42
C LYS A 78 4.64 -18.26 3.38
N TRP A 79 3.96 -19.18 2.69
CA TRP A 79 2.91 -18.81 1.73
C TRP A 79 1.76 -18.12 2.47
N ILE A 80 1.40 -16.91 2.04
CA ILE A 80 0.18 -16.25 2.52
C ILE A 80 -0.92 -16.59 1.52
N LYS A 81 -1.95 -17.30 1.98
CA LYS A 81 -3.16 -17.58 1.18
C LYS A 81 -4.13 -16.43 1.35
N ARG A 82 -4.85 -16.06 0.28
CA ARG A 82 -5.98 -15.11 0.39
C ARG A 82 -7.15 -15.80 1.11
N SER A 83 -7.94 -15.03 1.86
CA SER A 83 -9.14 -15.53 2.54
C SER A 83 -10.18 -16.11 1.59
N GLU A 84 -10.24 -15.59 0.36
CA GLU A 84 -11.18 -16.03 -0.68
C GLU A 84 -10.71 -17.27 -1.45
N GLU A 85 -9.53 -17.84 -1.14
CA GLU A 85 -9.07 -19.10 -1.75
C GLU A 85 -9.95 -20.26 -1.28
N LEU A 86 -11.02 -20.53 -2.03
CA LEU A 86 -11.85 -21.71 -1.83
C LEU A 86 -11.01 -22.97 -1.96
N LYS A 87 -11.22 -23.92 -1.05
CA LYS A 87 -10.62 -25.25 -1.18
C LYS A 87 -11.08 -25.87 -2.51
N PRO A 88 -10.18 -26.51 -3.28
CA PRO A 88 -10.59 -27.17 -4.51
C PRO A 88 -11.69 -28.18 -4.19
N ALA A 89 -12.76 -28.15 -5.00
CA ALA A 89 -13.82 -29.13 -4.88
C ALA A 89 -13.23 -30.54 -4.97
N LYS A 90 -13.73 -31.46 -4.14
CA LYS A 90 -13.31 -32.87 -4.17
C LYS A 90 -13.63 -33.41 -5.56
N ARG A 91 -12.61 -33.65 -6.37
CA ARG A 91 -12.77 -34.27 -7.69
C ARG A 91 -13.29 -35.68 -7.45
N GLN A 92 -14.51 -35.95 -7.87
CA GLN A 92 -15.00 -37.32 -7.98
C GLN A 92 -14.40 -37.89 -9.26
N ASN A 93 -13.71 -39.02 -9.15
CA ASN A 93 -13.25 -39.73 -10.33
C ASN A 93 -14.45 -40.43 -10.98
N GLN A 94 -14.50 -40.43 -12.31
CA GLN A 94 -15.45 -41.27 -13.04
C GLN A 94 -15.02 -42.73 -12.95
N CYS A 95 -16.01 -43.61 -12.91
CA CYS A 95 -15.78 -45.05 -12.99
C CYS A 95 -15.23 -45.42 -14.37
N GLY A 96 -14.10 -46.14 -14.41
CA GLY A 96 -13.49 -46.57 -15.67
C GLY A 96 -14.30 -47.59 -16.48
N ASN A 97 -15.35 -48.19 -15.91
CA ASN A 97 -16.23 -49.13 -16.63
C ASN A 97 -17.48 -48.44 -17.22
N CYS A 98 -18.15 -47.57 -16.46
CA CYS A 98 -19.43 -46.98 -16.86
C CYS A 98 -19.42 -45.46 -17.02
N GLY A 99 -18.33 -44.77 -16.69
CA GLY A 99 -18.21 -43.31 -16.75
C GLY A 99 -19.00 -42.55 -15.68
N GLU A 100 -19.81 -43.24 -14.87
CA GLU A 100 -20.59 -42.61 -13.79
C GLU A 100 -19.69 -42.24 -12.61
N TYR A 101 -20.08 -41.19 -11.90
CA TYR A 101 -19.43 -40.75 -10.68
C TYR A 101 -19.86 -41.64 -9.48
N GLU A 102 -19.37 -41.33 -8.28
CA GLU A 102 -19.69 -41.99 -6.99
C GLU A 102 -19.07 -43.37 -6.71
N HIS A 103 -18.68 -44.14 -7.72
CA HIS A 103 -18.09 -45.46 -7.51
C HIS A 103 -16.84 -45.71 -8.35
N TYR A 104 -16.00 -46.64 -7.88
CA TYR A 104 -14.79 -47.08 -8.57
C TYR A 104 -15.04 -48.35 -9.37
N ARG A 105 -14.17 -48.60 -10.37
CA ARG A 105 -14.21 -49.75 -11.28
C ARG A 105 -14.52 -51.10 -10.60
N PRO A 106 -13.91 -51.48 -9.45
CA PRO A 106 -14.18 -52.77 -8.80
C PRO A 106 -15.59 -52.90 -8.21
N LYS A 107 -16.24 -51.77 -7.91
CA LYS A 107 -17.61 -51.71 -7.38
C LYS A 107 -18.65 -51.37 -8.46
N CYS A 108 -18.25 -51.38 -9.73
CA CYS A 108 -19.14 -51.09 -10.82
C CYS A 108 -20.09 -52.27 -11.05
N SER A 109 -21.39 -52.01 -11.02
CA SER A 109 -22.43 -52.99 -11.35
C SER A 109 -22.51 -53.27 -12.85
N LYS A 110 -22.00 -52.37 -13.70
CA LYS A 110 -21.89 -52.57 -15.15
C LYS A 110 -20.60 -53.33 -15.44
N LYS A 111 -20.75 -54.57 -15.93
CA LYS A 111 -19.62 -55.35 -16.45
C LYS A 111 -19.14 -54.65 -17.72
N SER A 112 -17.82 -54.52 -17.86
CA SER A 112 -17.22 -54.11 -19.13
C SER A 112 -17.53 -55.20 -20.16
N ASN A 113 -18.24 -54.84 -21.24
CA ASN A 113 -18.35 -55.70 -22.43
C ASN A 113 -16.98 -55.89 -23.07
#